data_AF-A0A1V6GYZ2-F1
#
_entry.id   AF-A0A1V6GYZ2-F1
#
_cell.length_a   1.000
_cell.length_b   1.000
_cell.length_c   1.000
_cell.angle_alpha   90.00
_cell.angle_beta   90.00
_cell.angle_gamma   90.00
#
_symmetry.space_group_name_H-M   'P 1'
#
loop_
_entity.id
_entity.type
_entity.pdbx_description
1 polymer ?
#
loop_
_entity_poly.entity_id
_entity_poly.type
_entity_poly.pdbx_seq_one_letter_code
_entity_poly.pdbx_strand_id
1 'polypeptide(L)'
;MPTSLELAQWAKKRVNINQDKGTEYKQLVKGLGAMIIQNGLLGTLLYLKAKSKPHHLAVMEDIFEFLKSKGVPNPQNLQFSEEKYLRLTSEVLEMNKWLRRYADILIESKDEGGRDDKRRRVQ
;
A
#
# COMPACT_ATOMS: atom_id res chain seq x y z
N MET A 1 6.97 18.18 -8.12
CA MET A 1 6.57 17.17 -7.13
C MET A 1 5.19 17.59 -6.61
N PRO A 2 4.16 16.73 -6.60
CA PRO A 2 3.02 17.01 -5.72
C PRO A 2 3.60 17.22 -4.31
N THR A 3 3.14 18.26 -3.62
CA THR A 3 3.65 18.59 -2.28
C THR A 3 3.51 17.36 -1.36
N SER A 4 4.39 17.24 -0.37
CA SER A 4 4.28 16.17 0.65
C SER A 4 2.89 16.09 1.26
N LEU A 5 2.16 17.22 1.29
CA LEU A 5 0.77 17.32 1.70
C LEU A 5 -0.21 16.60 0.75
N GLU A 6 -0.13 16.82 -0.56
CA GLU A 6 -1.02 16.16 -1.54
C GLU A 6 -0.86 14.64 -1.50
N LEU A 7 0.38 14.15 -1.40
CA LEU A 7 0.65 12.72 -1.28
C LEU A 7 0.08 12.15 0.03
N ALA A 8 0.23 12.87 1.13
CA ALA A 8 -0.35 12.47 2.42
C ALA A 8 -1.89 12.42 2.35
N GLN A 9 -2.53 13.45 1.76
CA GLN A 9 -3.98 13.50 1.59
C GLN A 9 -4.49 12.37 0.68
N TRP A 10 -3.79 12.11 -0.42
CA TRP A 10 -4.10 11.00 -1.33
C TRP A 10 -3.99 9.66 -0.60
N ALA A 11 -2.91 9.44 0.16
CA ALA A 11 -2.69 8.20 0.90
C ALA A 11 -3.77 7.98 1.97
N LYS A 12 -4.14 9.03 2.71
CA LYS A 12 -5.26 8.99 3.67
C LYS A 12 -6.56 8.56 2.99
N LYS A 13 -6.87 9.15 1.82
CA LYS A 13 -8.06 8.80 1.04
C LYS A 13 -8.05 7.33 0.62
N ARG A 14 -6.93 6.82 0.10
CA ARG A 14 -6.82 5.41 -0.31
C ARG A 14 -6.97 4.44 0.86
N VAL A 15 -6.36 4.73 2.01
CA VAL A 15 -6.54 3.91 3.22
C VAL A 15 -8.00 3.89 3.68
N ASN A 16 -8.71 5.03 3.64
CA ASN A 16 -10.14 5.07 3.96
C ASN A 16 -10.98 4.21 3.01
N ILE A 17 -10.68 4.23 1.71
CA ILE A 17 -11.37 3.38 0.71
C ILE A 17 -11.17 1.89 1.02
N ASN A 18 -9.97 1.51 1.46
CA ASN A 18 -9.59 0.13 1.73
C ASN A 18 -9.79 -0.32 3.19
N GLN A 19 -10.54 0.44 4.00
CA GLN A 19 -10.77 0.11 5.42
C GLN A 19 -11.43 -1.26 5.60
N ASP A 20 -12.32 -1.65 4.68
CA ASP A 20 -13.03 -2.93 4.70
C ASP A 20 -12.08 -4.14 4.58
N LYS A 21 -10.88 -3.94 3.99
CA LYS A 21 -9.83 -4.97 3.89
C LYS A 21 -9.08 -5.20 5.20
N GLY A 22 -9.23 -4.30 6.17
CA GLY A 22 -8.77 -4.47 7.55
C GLY A 22 -7.29 -4.83 7.70
N THR A 23 -6.99 -5.70 8.68
CA THR A 23 -5.63 -6.08 9.08
C THR A 23 -4.78 -6.64 7.94
N GLU A 24 -5.36 -7.39 6.98
CA GLU A 24 -4.60 -7.98 5.88
C GLU A 24 -4.01 -6.90 4.96
N TYR A 25 -4.80 -5.88 4.62
CA TYR A 25 -4.31 -4.73 3.84
C TYR A 25 -3.26 -3.95 4.63
N LYS A 26 -3.50 -3.66 5.91
CA LYS A 26 -2.53 -3.00 6.79
C LYS A 26 -1.19 -3.73 6.82
N GLN A 27 -1.20 -5.05 7.01
CA GLN A 27 0.03 -5.86 7.02
C GLN A 27 0.73 -5.87 5.66
N LEU A 28 -0.02 -5.97 4.56
CA LEU A 28 0.55 -5.97 3.22
C LEU A 28 1.23 -4.63 2.89
N VAL A 29 0.58 -3.50 3.18
CA VAL A 29 1.16 -2.15 3.00
C VAL A 29 2.44 -1.98 3.85
N LYS A 30 2.46 -2.51 5.08
CA LYS A 30 3.67 -2.48 5.93
C LYS A 30 4.84 -3.24 5.30
N GLY A 31 4.56 -4.39 4.67
CA GLY A 31 5.55 -5.20 3.97
C GLY A 31 5.92 -4.71 2.57
N LEU A 32 5.06 -3.88 1.95
CA LEU A 32 5.17 -3.50 0.54
C LEU A 32 6.53 -2.86 0.20
N GLY A 33 7.03 -1.96 1.05
CA GLY A 33 8.30 -1.28 0.82
C GLY A 33 9.48 -2.24 0.73
N ALA A 34 9.53 -3.23 1.64
CA ALA A 34 10.57 -4.27 1.62
C ALA A 34 10.43 -5.15 0.36
N MET A 35 9.20 -5.48 -0.02
CA MET A 35 8.92 -6.27 -1.22
C MET A 35 9.41 -5.57 -2.50
N ILE A 36 9.19 -4.25 -2.62
CA ILE A 36 9.68 -3.45 -3.75
C ILE A 36 11.21 -3.39 -3.78
N ILE A 37 11.86 -3.25 -2.62
CA ILE A 37 13.33 -3.20 -2.55
C ILE A 37 13.94 -4.55 -2.97
N GLN A 38 13.34 -5.67 -2.54
CA GLN A 38 13.88 -7.01 -2.79
C GLN A 38 13.57 -7.52 -4.20
N ASN A 39 12.32 -7.33 -4.68
CA ASN A 39 11.83 -7.93 -5.91
C ASN A 39 11.72 -6.92 -7.07
N GLY A 40 11.97 -5.64 -6.81
CA GLY A 40 11.63 -4.55 -7.72
C GLY A 40 10.12 -4.27 -7.79
N LEU A 41 9.77 -3.15 -8.43
CA LEU A 41 8.39 -2.74 -8.63
C LEU A 41 7.62 -3.73 -9.52
N LEU A 42 8.19 -4.17 -10.64
CA LEU A 42 7.53 -5.12 -11.54
C LEU A 42 7.31 -6.49 -10.90
N GLY A 43 8.33 -7.02 -10.20
CA GLY A 43 8.21 -8.29 -9.48
C GLY A 43 7.13 -8.25 -8.40
N THR A 44 7.05 -7.12 -7.67
CA THR A 44 5.99 -6.87 -6.68
C THR A 44 4.60 -6.85 -7.32
N LEU A 45 4.43 -6.15 -8.45
CA LEU A 45 3.15 -6.12 -9.17
C LEU A 45 2.72 -7.50 -9.67
N LEU A 46 3.66 -8.30 -10.16
CA LEU A 46 3.40 -9.68 -10.57
C LEU A 46 2.96 -10.55 -9.37
N TYR A 47 3.62 -10.41 -8.23
CA TYR A 47 3.24 -11.09 -6.98
C TYR A 47 1.81 -10.74 -6.55
N LEU A 48 1.47 -9.45 -6.50
CA LEU A 48 0.13 -8.97 -6.11
C LEU A 48 -0.94 -9.55 -7.04
N LYS A 49 -0.70 -9.51 -8.35
CA LYS A 49 -1.57 -10.09 -9.37
C LYS A 49 -1.72 -11.60 -9.20
N ALA A 50 -0.63 -12.33 -8.96
CA ALA A 50 -0.66 -13.78 -8.79
C ALA A 50 -1.46 -14.22 -7.55
N LYS A 51 -1.40 -13.45 -6.46
CA LYS A 51 -2.17 -13.76 -5.23
C LYS A 51 -3.66 -13.44 -5.35
N SER A 52 -4.02 -12.36 -6.06
CA SER A 52 -5.41 -12.01 -6.42
C SER A 52 -6.44 -11.98 -5.27
N LYS A 53 -6.01 -11.91 -4.00
CA LYS A 53 -6.93 -11.72 -2.87
C LYS A 53 -7.40 -10.27 -2.81
N PRO A 54 -8.55 -9.97 -2.17
CA PRO A 54 -9.09 -8.61 -2.12
C PRO A 54 -8.10 -7.53 -1.65
N HIS A 55 -7.32 -7.78 -0.59
CA HIS A 55 -6.31 -6.85 -0.10
C HIS A 55 -5.07 -6.74 -1.02
N HIS A 56 -4.73 -7.79 -1.77
CA HIS A 56 -3.64 -7.73 -2.76
C HIS A 56 -4.03 -6.89 -3.97
N LEU A 57 -5.26 -7.07 -4.46
CA LEU A 57 -5.81 -6.27 -5.56
C LEU A 57 -5.95 -4.81 -5.15
N ALA A 58 -6.40 -4.52 -3.93
CA ALA A 58 -6.48 -3.17 -3.39
C ALA A 58 -5.11 -2.45 -3.40
N VAL A 59 -4.05 -3.11 -2.89
CA VAL A 59 -2.69 -2.55 -2.92
C VAL A 59 -2.18 -2.37 -4.36
N MET A 60 -2.48 -3.32 -5.26
CA MET A 60 -2.11 -3.18 -6.67
C MET A 60 -2.79 -1.98 -7.32
N GLU A 61 -4.08 -1.76 -7.01
CA GLU A 61 -4.85 -0.62 -7.49
C GLU A 61 -4.31 0.70 -6.93
N ASP A 62 -3.92 0.76 -5.65
CA ASP A 62 -3.28 1.95 -5.07
C ASP A 62 -2.01 2.33 -5.83
N ILE A 63 -1.17 1.35 -6.18
CA ILE A 63 0.05 1.56 -6.97
C ILE A 63 -0.31 2.07 -8.37
N PHE A 64 -1.32 1.47 -9.01
CA PHE A 64 -1.74 1.87 -10.36
C PHE A 64 -2.32 3.28 -10.39
N GLU A 65 -3.20 3.64 -9.47
CA GLU A 65 -3.77 4.98 -9.38
C GLU A 65 -2.69 6.02 -9.08
N PHE A 66 -1.71 5.69 -8.23
CA PHE A 66 -0.56 6.55 -8.01
C PHE A 66 0.26 6.74 -9.29
N LEU A 67 0.63 5.65 -9.98
CA LEU A 67 1.43 5.73 -11.21
C LEU A 67 0.68 6.42 -12.35
N LYS A 68 -0.65 6.27 -12.43
CA LYS A 68 -1.51 6.99 -13.37
C LYS A 68 -1.41 8.50 -13.16
N SER A 69 -1.38 8.97 -11.91
CA SER A 69 -1.12 10.39 -11.62
C SER A 69 0.26 10.89 -12.09
N LYS A 70 1.20 9.96 -12.37
CA LYS A 70 2.53 10.22 -12.93
C LYS A 70 2.60 10.01 -14.45
N GLY A 71 1.47 9.83 -15.12
CA GLY A 71 1.39 9.56 -16.56
C GLY A 71 1.73 8.12 -16.94
N VAL A 72 1.63 7.17 -16.00
CA VAL A 72 1.95 5.75 -16.18
C VAL A 72 0.73 4.91 -15.77
N PRO A 73 -0.31 4.82 -16.63
CA PRO A 73 -1.57 4.20 -16.25
C PRO A 73 -1.49 2.69 -16.05
N ASN A 74 -0.60 1.99 -16.76
CA ASN A 74 -0.36 0.56 -16.56
C ASN A 74 1.13 0.22 -16.71
N PRO A 75 1.85 0.05 -15.59
CA PRO A 75 3.27 -0.29 -15.64
C PRO A 75 3.58 -1.68 -16.17
N GLN A 76 2.61 -2.61 -16.21
CA GLN A 76 2.86 -3.97 -16.73
C GLN A 76 3.02 -3.99 -18.26
N ASN A 77 2.53 -2.97 -18.96
CA ASN A 77 2.48 -2.93 -20.43
C ASN A 77 3.45 -1.90 -21.03
N LEU A 78 4.29 -1.26 -20.21
CA LEU A 78 5.17 -0.18 -20.64
C LEU A 78 6.61 -0.65 -20.70
N GLN A 79 7.28 -0.34 -21.80
CA GLN A 79 8.73 -0.34 -21.84
C GLN A 79 9.23 0.91 -21.11
N PHE A 80 9.99 0.72 -20.04
CA PHE A 80 10.61 1.80 -19.28
C PHE A 80 12.07 1.91 -19.69
N SER A 81 12.57 3.14 -19.84
CA SER A 81 14.01 3.36 -19.66
C SER A 81 14.39 3.06 -18.21
N GLU A 82 15.63 2.63 -17.98
CA GLU A 82 16.14 2.32 -16.65
C GLU A 82 15.96 3.50 -15.69
N GLU A 83 16.31 4.72 -16.13
CA GLU A 83 16.13 5.95 -15.35
C GLU A 83 14.67 6.18 -14.94
N LYS A 84 13.73 6.02 -15.89
CA LYS A 84 12.30 6.18 -15.62
C LYS A 84 11.82 5.13 -14.62
N TYR A 85 12.28 3.88 -14.75
CA TYR A 85 11.93 2.80 -13.85
C TYR A 85 12.41 3.05 -12.42
N LEU A 86 13.68 3.46 -12.26
CA LEU A 86 14.27 3.78 -10.94
C LEU A 86 13.58 4.97 -10.28
N ARG A 87 13.25 6.00 -11.05
CA ARG A 87 12.49 7.17 -10.56
C ARG A 87 11.11 6.75 -10.05
N LEU A 88 10.34 6.01 -10.85
CA LEU A 88 9.01 5.54 -10.46
C LEU A 88 9.06 4.62 -9.24
N THR A 89 10.07 3.75 -9.16
CA THR A 89 10.29 2.88 -7.99
C THR A 89 10.50 3.72 -6.73
N SER A 90 11.35 4.74 -6.79
CA SER A 90 11.58 5.67 -5.67
C SER A 90 10.31 6.43 -5.27
N GLU A 91 9.52 6.88 -6.24
CA GLU A 91 8.25 7.58 -5.98
C GLU A 91 7.21 6.66 -5.33
N VAL A 92 7.09 5.40 -5.76
CA VAL A 92 6.19 4.41 -5.15
C VAL A 92 6.64 4.09 -3.72
N LEU A 93 7.95 4.03 -3.44
CA LEU A 93 8.46 3.85 -2.09
C LEU A 93 8.07 5.02 -1.17
N GLU A 94 8.13 6.26 -1.66
CA GLU A 94 7.69 7.43 -0.91
C GLU A 94 6.18 7.40 -0.65
N MET A 95 5.39 7.04 -1.66
CA MET A 95 3.94 6.83 -1.51
C MET A 95 3.64 5.77 -0.45
N ASN A 96 4.36 4.64 -0.46
CA ASN A 96 4.17 3.56 0.50
C ASN A 96 4.43 4.00 1.95
N LYS A 97 5.37 4.93 2.20
CA LYS A 97 5.59 5.47 3.55
C LYS A 97 4.33 6.12 4.11
N TRP A 98 3.59 6.87 3.28
CA TRP A 98 2.35 7.51 3.69
C TRP A 98 1.20 6.52 3.85
N LEU A 99 1.03 5.58 2.92
CA LEU A 99 0.04 4.50 3.08
C LEU A 99 0.26 3.74 4.37
N ARG A 100 1.51 3.37 4.69
CA ARG A 100 1.86 2.69 5.93
C ARG A 100 1.46 3.50 7.16
N ARG A 101 1.81 4.79 7.21
CA ARG A 101 1.46 5.67 8.34
C ARG A 101 -0.05 5.71 8.56
N TYR A 102 -0.83 5.93 7.50
CA TYR A 102 -2.28 6.01 7.64
C TYR A 102 -2.93 4.66 7.92
N ALA A 103 -2.43 3.56 7.36
CA ALA A 103 -2.92 2.22 7.69
C ALA A 103 -2.65 1.87 9.16
N ASP A 104 -1.50 2.29 9.72
CA ASP A 104 -1.22 2.11 11.15
C ASP A 104 -2.16 2.94 12.05
N ILE A 105 -2.54 4.16 11.63
CA ILE A 105 -3.41 5.07 12.38
C ILE A 105 -4.90 4.70 12.27
N LEU A 106 -5.37 4.36 11.08
CA LEU A 106 -6.81 4.31 10.74
C LEU A 106 -7.40 2.90 10.72
N ILE A 107 -6.56 1.86 10.68
CA ILE A 107 -7.02 0.47 10.68
C ILE A 107 -6.66 -0.15 12.02
N GLU A 108 -7.68 -0.37 12.84
CA GLU A 108 -7.54 -1.04 14.12
C GLU A 108 -7.06 -2.49 13.94
N SER A 109 -6.10 -2.88 14.76
CA SER A 109 -5.65 -4.27 14.79
C SER A 109 -6.64 -5.08 15.62
N LYS A 110 -7.15 -6.21 15.11
CA LYS A 110 -8.06 -7.13 15.84
C LYS A 110 -7.55 -7.59 17.23
N ASP A 111 -6.28 -7.33 17.55
CA ASP A 111 -5.64 -7.70 18.82
C ASP A 111 -6.07 -6.83 20.01
N GLU A 112 -6.64 -5.63 19.80
CA GLU A 112 -7.02 -4.73 20.90
C GLU A 112 -8.37 -5.10 21.55
N GLY A 113 -9.31 -5.68 20.78
CA GLY A 113 -10.59 -6.15 21.31
C GLY A 113 -10.52 -7.47 22.12
N GLY A 114 -9.44 -8.25 21.96
CA GLY A 114 -9.26 -9.53 22.65
C GLY A 114 -8.59 -9.42 24.03
N ARG A 115 -7.90 -8.31 24.32
CA ARG A 115 -7.30 -8.06 25.65
C ARG A 115 -8.33 -7.58 26.67
N ASP A 116 -9.35 -6.85 26.23
CA ASP A 116 -10.38 -6.32 27.13
C ASP A 116 -11.43 -7.38 27.53
N ASP A 117 -11.79 -8.32 26.64
CA ASP A 117 -12.72 -9.42 26.99
C ASP A 117 -12.10 -10.41 27.99
N LYS A 118 -10.77 -10.64 27.94
CA LYS A 118 -10.08 -11.50 28.93
C LYS A 118 -9.95 -10.87 30.31
N ARG A 119 -9.97 -9.54 30.45
CA ARG A 119 -9.92 -8.86 31.75
C ARG A 119 -11.28 -8.79 32.45
N ARG A 120 -12.38 -8.83 31.69
CA ARG A 120 -13.76 -8.79 32.24
C ARG A 120 -14.29 -10.13 32.69
N ARG A 121 -13.68 -11.25 32.28
CA ARG A 121 -14.09 -12.62 32.67
C ARG A 121 -13.32 -13.18 33.89
N VAL A 122 -12.45 -12.38 34.50
CA VAL A 122 -11.61 -12.77 35.66
C VAL A 122 -11.86 -11.85 36.86
N GLN A 123 -13.02 -11.17 36.90
CA GLN A 123 -13.54 -10.49 38.09
C GLN A 123 -14.89 -11.08 38.46
#